data_AF-M9YEF9-F1
#
_entry.id   AF-M9YEF9-F1
#
_cell.length_a   1.000
_cell.length_b   1.000
_cell.length_c   1.000
_cell.angle_alpha   90.00
_cell.angle_beta   90.00
_cell.angle_gamma   90.00
#
_symmetry.space_group_name_H-M   'P 1'
#
loop_
_entity.id
_entity.type
_entity.pdbx_description
1 polymer ?
#
loop_
_entity_poly.entity_id
_entity_poly.type
_entity_poly.pdbx_seq_one_letter_code
_entity_poly.pdbx_strand_id
1 'polypeptide(L)'
;MERSSKFLPVLGMAVCLAGNAFASQASSERQAEVARRGAQVMPFALAQTTHIFERTSDGGIQKVVLKDGADPAQLTLIRRHLQEVGEQFARRDFSAPETIHGRDMPGLEALRNAAPGEMSVRYADIRDGAQLRFAAGRPELIHAIHAWIGAQLGDHGRDAVEGHSAHHHSMR
;
A
#
# COMPACT_ATOMS: atom_id res chain seq x y z
N MET A 1 -67.67 -0.25 -32.26
CA MET A 1 -67.43 -1.36 -31.30
C MET A 1 -66.88 -2.51 -32.13
N GLU A 2 -65.70 -3.08 -31.94
CA GLU A 2 -64.61 -2.94 -30.99
C GLU A 2 -63.30 -3.18 -31.77
N ARG A 3 -62.19 -2.54 -31.37
CA ARG A 3 -60.84 -2.88 -31.88
C ARG A 3 -60.10 -3.62 -30.80
N SER A 4 -59.90 -4.93 -31.02
CA SER A 4 -59.13 -5.81 -30.15
C SER A 4 -57.63 -5.54 -30.30
N SER A 5 -56.99 -5.23 -29.17
CA SER A 5 -55.54 -5.09 -29.01
C SER A 5 -54.82 -6.43 -29.19
N LYS A 6 -53.63 -6.41 -29.79
CA LYS A 6 -52.62 -7.47 -29.66
C LYS A 6 -51.29 -6.85 -29.24
N PHE A 7 -50.82 -7.30 -28.09
CA PHE A 7 -49.58 -6.94 -27.42
C PHE A 7 -48.36 -7.44 -28.22
N LEU A 8 -47.30 -6.64 -28.25
CA LEU A 8 -45.95 -7.06 -28.67
C LEU A 8 -45.06 -7.08 -27.40
N PRO A 9 -44.29 -8.16 -27.14
CA PRO A 9 -43.46 -8.23 -25.94
C PRO A 9 -42.20 -7.39 -26.13
N VAL A 10 -41.87 -6.59 -25.11
CA VAL A 10 -40.57 -5.92 -25.00
C VAL A 10 -39.52 -6.99 -24.69
N LEU A 11 -38.58 -7.18 -25.61
CA LEU A 11 -37.39 -8.00 -25.45
C LEU A 11 -36.54 -7.44 -24.31
N GLY A 12 -36.36 -8.24 -23.25
CA GLY A 12 -35.56 -7.89 -22.09
C GLY A 12 -34.09 -7.65 -22.45
N MET A 13 -33.59 -6.46 -22.11
CA MET A 13 -32.17 -6.12 -22.14
C MET A 13 -31.48 -6.84 -20.97
N ALA A 14 -30.77 -7.93 -21.26
CA ALA A 14 -29.85 -8.55 -20.32
C ALA A 14 -28.66 -7.62 -20.11
N VAL A 15 -28.66 -6.89 -18.99
CA VAL A 15 -27.55 -6.04 -18.57
C VAL A 15 -26.47 -6.92 -17.93
N CYS A 16 -25.29 -6.92 -18.54
CA CYS A 16 -24.10 -7.65 -18.10
C CYS A 16 -23.61 -7.20 -16.71
N LEU A 17 -23.78 -8.04 -15.68
CA LEU A 17 -23.24 -7.85 -14.33
C LEU A 17 -21.79 -8.36 -14.16
N ALA A 18 -21.07 -8.62 -15.26
CA ALA A 18 -19.80 -9.37 -15.21
C ALA A 18 -18.57 -8.57 -14.76
N GLY A 19 -18.63 -7.23 -14.65
CA GLY A 19 -17.45 -6.39 -14.40
C GLY A 19 -16.79 -6.56 -13.02
N ASN A 20 -17.57 -6.84 -11.97
CA ASN A 20 -17.05 -6.85 -10.59
C ASN A 20 -16.34 -8.16 -10.20
N ALA A 21 -16.70 -9.28 -10.82
CA ALA A 21 -16.12 -10.57 -10.49
C ALA A 21 -14.66 -10.71 -10.97
N PHE A 22 -14.37 -10.24 -12.20
CA PHE A 22 -13.02 -10.31 -12.77
C PHE A 22 -12.02 -9.42 -12.05
N ALA A 23 -12.40 -8.20 -11.68
CA ALA A 23 -11.53 -7.28 -10.95
C ALA A 23 -11.18 -7.80 -9.55
N SER A 24 -12.17 -8.35 -8.83
CA SER A 24 -11.93 -8.97 -7.51
C SER A 24 -11.00 -10.18 -7.60
N GLN A 25 -11.19 -11.05 -8.60
CA GLN A 25 -10.31 -12.21 -8.78
C GLN A 25 -8.88 -11.78 -9.11
N ALA A 26 -8.70 -10.85 -10.05
CA ALA A 26 -7.39 -10.31 -10.42
C ALA A 26 -6.68 -9.66 -9.21
N SER A 27 -7.40 -8.94 -8.35
CA SER A 27 -6.83 -8.40 -7.10
C SER A 27 -6.40 -9.49 -6.13
N SER A 28 -7.16 -10.59 -6.01
CA SER A 28 -6.82 -11.69 -5.12
C SER A 28 -5.58 -12.47 -5.59
N GLU A 29 -5.46 -12.68 -6.90
CA GLU A 29 -4.28 -13.29 -7.52
C GLU A 29 -3.04 -12.42 -7.33
N ARG A 30 -3.18 -11.09 -7.50
CA ARG A 30 -2.11 -10.13 -7.25
C ARG A 30 -1.67 -10.13 -5.77
N GLN A 31 -2.60 -10.13 -4.83
CA GLN A 31 -2.28 -10.18 -3.40
C GLN A 31 -1.60 -11.50 -3.00
N ALA A 32 -2.03 -12.63 -3.59
CA ALA A 32 -1.38 -13.93 -3.36
C ALA A 32 0.06 -13.96 -3.90
N GLU A 33 0.30 -13.36 -5.07
CA GLU A 33 1.64 -13.17 -5.63
C GLU A 33 2.52 -12.32 -4.71
N VAL A 34 2.01 -11.18 -4.27
CA VAL A 34 2.69 -10.27 -3.35
C VAL A 34 3.03 -10.96 -2.04
N ALA A 35 2.09 -11.73 -1.46
CA ALA A 35 2.35 -12.50 -0.25
C ALA A 35 3.48 -13.54 -0.46
N ARG A 36 3.49 -14.21 -1.62
CA ARG A 36 4.51 -15.21 -1.96
C ARG A 36 5.90 -14.58 -2.15
N ARG A 37 6.01 -13.48 -2.89
CA ARG A 37 7.28 -12.75 -3.07
C ARG A 37 7.73 -12.07 -1.78
N GLY A 38 6.77 -11.52 -1.05
CA GLY A 38 6.97 -10.89 0.25
C GLY A 38 7.66 -11.82 1.24
N ALA A 39 7.30 -13.11 1.27
CA ALA A 39 7.96 -14.10 2.14
C ALA A 39 9.47 -14.30 1.86
N GLN A 40 9.97 -13.86 0.69
CA GLN A 40 11.39 -13.94 0.35
C GLN A 40 12.16 -12.67 0.75
N VAL A 41 11.47 -11.56 0.95
CA VAL A 41 12.05 -10.22 1.17
C VAL A 41 11.81 -9.72 2.59
N MET A 42 10.62 -9.97 3.15
CA MET A 42 10.25 -9.63 4.52
C MET A 42 10.61 -10.80 5.44
N PRO A 43 11.59 -10.65 6.35
CA PRO A 43 12.05 -11.73 7.20
C PRO A 43 11.10 -12.01 8.38
N PHE A 44 9.86 -11.51 8.34
CA PHE A 44 8.83 -11.66 9.36
C PHE A 44 7.53 -12.19 8.75
N ALA A 45 6.69 -12.80 9.58
CA ALA A 45 5.42 -13.38 9.15
C ALA A 45 4.37 -12.29 8.94
N LEU A 46 3.96 -12.05 7.69
CA LEU A 46 2.86 -11.14 7.34
C LEU A 46 1.60 -11.36 8.18
N ALA A 47 1.24 -12.62 8.44
CA ALA A 47 0.06 -12.95 9.22
C ALA A 47 0.12 -12.44 10.68
N GLN A 48 1.32 -12.21 11.22
CA GLN A 48 1.55 -11.74 12.60
C GLN A 48 1.78 -10.23 12.68
N THR A 49 1.78 -9.52 11.54
CA THR A 49 2.04 -8.09 11.49
C THR A 49 0.91 -7.34 10.79
N THR A 50 0.85 -6.04 11.05
CA THR A 50 0.01 -5.11 10.31
C THR A 50 0.90 -4.03 9.71
N HIS A 51 0.82 -3.86 8.40
CA HIS A 51 1.40 -2.73 7.71
C HIS A 51 0.43 -1.55 7.83
N ILE A 52 0.93 -0.39 8.21
CA ILE A 52 0.13 0.83 8.32
C ILE A 52 0.76 1.83 7.37
N PHE A 53 -0.02 2.29 6.40
CA PHE A 53 0.44 3.31 5.46
C PHE A 53 -0.41 4.56 5.59
N GLU A 54 0.24 5.71 5.65
CA GLU A 54 -0.44 6.97 5.90
C GLU A 54 0.12 8.05 4.96
N ARG A 55 -0.75 8.78 4.30
CA ARG A 55 -0.36 9.96 3.52
C ARG A 55 -0.29 11.16 4.44
N THR A 56 0.80 11.91 4.37
CA THR A 56 0.96 13.20 5.05
C THR A 56 0.96 14.32 4.02
N SER A 57 0.77 15.56 4.48
CA SER A 57 0.79 16.74 3.59
C SER A 57 2.12 16.93 2.85
N ASP A 58 3.22 16.41 3.41
CA ASP A 58 4.58 16.53 2.88
C ASP A 58 5.18 15.20 2.39
N GLY A 59 4.39 14.12 2.32
CA GLY A 59 4.86 12.80 1.95
C GLY A 59 4.01 11.68 2.54
N GLY A 60 4.62 10.82 3.36
CA GLY A 60 3.90 9.72 3.97
C GLY A 60 4.68 8.94 5.01
N ILE A 61 3.98 8.02 5.67
CA ILE A 61 4.50 7.17 6.73
C ILE A 61 4.18 5.72 6.40
N GLN A 62 5.16 4.85 6.58
CA GLN A 62 4.99 3.41 6.65
C GLN A 62 5.32 2.96 8.07
N LYS A 63 4.48 2.13 8.66
CA LYS A 63 4.78 1.39 9.90
C LYS A 63 4.55 -0.08 9.65
N VAL A 64 5.30 -0.90 10.37
CA VAL A 64 5.00 -2.32 10.51
C VAL A 64 4.97 -2.61 11.99
N VAL A 65 3.85 -3.13 12.47
CA VAL A 65 3.61 -3.40 13.89
C VAL A 65 3.21 -4.85 14.10
N LEU A 66 3.50 -5.37 15.28
CA LEU A 66 3.00 -6.66 15.73
C LEU A 66 1.48 -6.61 15.96
N LYS A 67 0.80 -7.72 15.63
CA LYS A 67 -0.57 -7.97 16.10
C LYS A 67 -0.54 -8.48 17.55
N ASP A 68 -1.67 -8.34 18.24
CA ASP A 68 -1.82 -8.88 19.59
C ASP A 68 -1.58 -10.40 19.60
N GLY A 69 -0.77 -10.87 20.54
CA GLY A 69 -0.40 -12.29 20.65
C GLY A 69 0.61 -12.79 19.61
N ALA A 70 1.18 -11.90 18.78
CA ALA A 70 2.27 -12.25 17.88
C ALA A 70 3.54 -12.67 18.65
N ASP A 71 4.38 -13.49 18.01
CA ASP A 71 5.68 -13.86 18.52
C ASP A 71 6.58 -12.62 18.69
N PRO A 72 7.06 -12.31 19.91
CA PRO A 72 7.93 -11.16 20.15
C PRO A 72 9.23 -11.18 19.34
N ALA A 73 9.70 -12.35 18.87
CA ALA A 73 10.88 -12.44 18.01
C ALA A 73 10.70 -11.70 16.67
N GLN A 74 9.45 -11.53 16.21
CA GLN A 74 9.11 -10.78 15.01
C GLN A 74 9.51 -9.29 15.13
N LEU A 75 9.54 -8.72 16.33
CA LEU A 75 9.87 -7.30 16.55
C LEU A 75 11.26 -6.94 16.03
N THR A 76 12.25 -7.77 16.35
CA THR A 76 13.65 -7.57 15.91
C THR A 76 13.75 -7.67 14.39
N LEU A 77 13.00 -8.59 13.78
CA LEU A 77 12.97 -8.79 12.32
C LEU A 77 12.34 -7.59 11.61
N ILE A 78 11.25 -7.05 12.15
CA ILE A 78 10.58 -5.85 11.65
C ILE A 78 11.52 -4.64 11.69
N ARG A 79 12.15 -4.38 12.85
CA ARG A 79 13.04 -3.22 13.04
C ARG A 79 14.23 -3.27 12.08
N ARG A 80 14.91 -4.41 12.02
CA ARG A 80 16.02 -4.61 11.09
C ARG A 80 15.59 -4.40 9.65
N HIS A 81 14.47 -5.02 9.24
CA HIS A 81 14.00 -4.92 7.86
C HIS A 81 13.65 -3.47 7.47
N LEU A 82 12.91 -2.74 8.32
CA LEU A 82 12.56 -1.35 8.03
C LEU A 82 13.77 -0.42 8.06
N GLN A 83 14.77 -0.68 8.88
CA GLN A 83 16.03 0.05 8.81
C GLN A 83 16.73 -0.16 7.46
N GLU A 84 16.87 -1.41 7.01
CA GLU A 84 17.46 -1.75 5.70
C GLU A 84 16.70 -1.09 4.55
N VAL A 85 15.36 -1.16 4.56
CA VAL A 85 14.50 -0.49 3.57
C VAL A 85 14.71 1.02 3.60
N GLY A 86 14.76 1.63 4.80
CA GLY A 86 15.02 3.06 4.94
C GLY A 86 16.35 3.50 4.34
N GLU A 87 17.41 2.72 4.57
CA GLU A 87 18.74 2.95 4.02
C GLU A 87 18.78 2.79 2.48
N GLN A 88 18.09 1.79 1.93
CA GLN A 88 17.95 1.59 0.49
C GLN A 88 17.23 2.79 -0.16
N PHE A 89 16.07 3.17 0.37
CA PHE A 89 15.31 4.30 -0.16
C PHE A 89 16.08 5.62 -0.06
N ALA A 90 16.84 5.86 1.02
CA ALA A 90 17.70 7.05 1.15
C ALA A 90 18.76 7.13 0.04
N ARG A 91 19.18 5.99 -0.53
CA ARG A 91 20.08 5.91 -1.68
C ARG A 91 19.34 5.81 -3.03
N ARG A 92 18.00 5.91 -3.04
CA ARG A 92 17.13 5.69 -4.22
C ARG A 92 17.27 4.29 -4.81
N ASP A 93 17.61 3.33 -3.96
CA ASP A 93 17.53 1.90 -4.25
C ASP A 93 16.13 1.40 -3.87
N PHE A 94 15.40 0.89 -4.85
CA PHE A 94 14.04 0.37 -4.70
C PHE A 94 13.98 -1.13 -5.04
N SER A 95 15.11 -1.83 -5.05
CA SER A 95 15.17 -3.25 -5.40
C SER A 95 14.25 -4.12 -4.52
N ALA A 96 14.17 -3.85 -3.22
CA ALA A 96 13.27 -4.56 -2.30
C ALA A 96 11.78 -4.41 -2.67
N PRO A 97 11.18 -3.20 -2.76
CA PRO A 97 9.79 -3.08 -3.18
C PRO A 97 9.56 -3.56 -4.62
N GLU A 98 10.51 -3.40 -5.55
CA GLU A 98 10.36 -3.94 -6.91
C GLU A 98 10.28 -5.47 -6.93
N THR A 99 11.02 -6.15 -6.05
CA THR A 99 10.99 -7.60 -5.92
C THR A 99 9.61 -8.08 -5.47
N ILE A 100 8.94 -7.33 -4.59
CA ILE A 100 7.62 -7.70 -4.06
C ILE A 100 6.50 -7.28 -5.02
N HIS A 101 6.50 -6.01 -5.46
CA HIS A 101 5.35 -5.35 -6.11
C HIS A 101 5.48 -5.21 -7.63
N GLY A 102 6.68 -5.47 -8.16
CA GLY A 102 7.04 -5.23 -9.55
C GLY A 102 7.66 -3.85 -9.78
N ARG A 103 8.42 -3.73 -10.87
CA ARG A 103 9.10 -2.49 -11.28
C ARG A 103 8.14 -1.33 -11.58
N ASP A 104 6.94 -1.69 -12.04
CA ASP A 104 5.91 -0.73 -12.47
C ASP A 104 5.00 -0.29 -11.30
N MET A 105 5.39 -0.55 -10.05
CA MET A 105 4.62 -0.10 -8.90
C MET A 105 4.46 1.43 -8.94
N PRO A 106 3.22 1.95 -8.83
CA PRO A 106 2.97 3.38 -8.90
C PRO A 106 3.88 4.19 -7.99
N GLY A 107 4.46 5.27 -8.53
CA GLY A 107 5.35 6.17 -7.80
C GLY A 107 6.84 5.82 -7.89
N LEU A 108 7.24 4.54 -7.99
CA LEU A 108 8.65 4.15 -7.90
C LEU A 108 9.55 4.82 -8.94
N GLU A 109 9.09 4.99 -10.18
CA GLU A 109 9.85 5.66 -11.23
C GLU A 109 10.15 7.14 -10.88
N ALA A 110 9.13 7.88 -10.44
CA ALA A 110 9.30 9.26 -10.04
C ALA A 110 10.23 9.41 -8.82
N LEU A 111 10.10 8.51 -7.83
CA LEU A 111 10.98 8.50 -6.66
C LEU A 111 12.44 8.16 -7.03
N ARG A 112 12.64 7.28 -8.03
CA ARG A 112 13.97 6.95 -8.57
C ARG A 112 14.64 8.13 -9.24
N ASN A 113 13.86 8.95 -9.94
CA ASN A 113 14.36 10.11 -10.67
C ASN A 113 14.53 11.36 -9.80
N ALA A 114 14.22 11.29 -8.50
CA ALA A 114 14.46 12.39 -7.56
C ALA A 114 15.97 12.74 -7.50
N ALA A 115 16.27 14.04 -7.56
CA ALA A 115 17.63 14.51 -7.36
C ALA A 115 18.07 14.32 -5.89
N PRO A 116 19.38 14.20 -5.61
CA PRO A 116 19.87 14.10 -4.24
C PRO A 116 19.34 15.24 -3.36
N GLY A 117 18.72 14.89 -2.23
CA GLY A 117 18.16 15.87 -1.29
C GLY A 117 16.71 16.31 -1.56
N GLU A 118 16.09 15.93 -2.68
CA GLU A 118 14.67 16.28 -2.94
C GLU A 118 13.68 15.42 -2.14
N MET A 119 14.13 14.26 -1.64
CA MET A 119 13.39 13.37 -0.76
C MET A 119 14.24 12.97 0.44
N SER A 120 13.60 12.84 1.60
CA SER A 120 14.21 12.31 2.82
C SER A 120 13.43 11.11 3.33
N VAL A 121 14.16 10.15 3.91
CA VAL A 121 13.60 8.97 4.56
C VAL A 121 14.19 8.88 5.96
N ARG A 122 13.33 8.75 6.98
CA ARG A 122 13.75 8.67 8.38
C ARG A 122 13.16 7.44 9.04
N TYR A 123 14.04 6.63 9.61
CA TYR A 123 13.69 5.46 10.42
C TYR A 123 13.45 5.84 11.88
N ALA A 124 12.53 5.16 12.54
CA ALA A 124 12.36 5.19 13.99
C ALA A 124 11.82 3.85 14.53
N ASP A 125 12.35 3.41 15.67
CA ASP A 125 11.70 2.40 16.49
C ASP A 125 10.38 2.96 17.05
N ILE A 126 9.35 2.13 17.09
CA ILE A 126 8.12 2.38 17.84
C ILE A 126 7.85 1.21 18.78
N ARG A 127 6.94 1.37 19.75
CA ARG A 127 6.72 0.41 20.84
C ARG A 127 6.58 -1.03 20.32
N ASP A 128 5.69 -1.22 19.35
CA ASP A 128 5.31 -2.56 18.85
C ASP A 128 5.84 -2.82 17.43
N GLY A 129 6.87 -2.08 16.98
CA GLY A 129 7.36 -2.19 15.61
C GLY A 129 8.42 -1.18 15.21
N ALA A 130 8.35 -0.75 13.95
CA ALA A 130 9.18 0.30 13.39
C ALA A 130 8.40 1.17 12.40
N GLN A 131 8.97 2.33 12.08
CA GLN A 131 8.41 3.35 11.21
C GLN A 131 9.46 3.87 10.21
N LEU A 132 9.01 4.15 8.99
CA LEU A 132 9.67 5.01 8.02
C LEU A 132 8.81 6.24 7.74
N ARG A 133 9.40 7.43 7.83
CA ARG A 133 8.78 8.69 7.38
C ARG A 133 9.46 9.15 6.10
N PHE A 134 8.66 9.30 5.05
CA PHE A 134 9.06 9.85 3.75
C PHE A 134 8.59 11.29 3.67
N ALA A 135 9.47 12.19 3.23
CA ALA A 135 9.10 13.59 3.02
C ALA A 135 9.80 14.18 1.81
N ALA A 136 9.10 15.03 1.08
CA ALA A 136 9.60 15.76 -0.07
C ALA A 136 9.02 17.18 -0.11
N GLY A 137 9.74 18.12 -0.72
CA GLY A 137 9.25 19.49 -0.91
C GLY A 137 8.51 19.71 -2.23
N ARG A 138 8.72 18.83 -3.21
CA ARG A 138 8.15 18.95 -4.55
C ARG A 138 6.80 18.25 -4.64
N PRO A 139 5.74 18.92 -5.15
CA PRO A 139 4.42 18.30 -5.31
C PRO A 139 4.45 16.99 -6.10
N GLU A 140 5.27 16.91 -7.14
CA GLU A 140 5.40 15.68 -7.94
C GLU A 140 5.89 14.49 -7.12
N LEU A 141 6.86 14.70 -6.22
CA LEU A 141 7.41 13.64 -5.36
C LEU A 141 6.45 13.29 -4.22
N ILE A 142 5.71 14.26 -3.68
CA ILE A 142 4.65 14.00 -2.70
C ILE A 142 3.58 13.10 -3.32
N HIS A 143 3.12 13.42 -4.53
CA HIS A 143 2.17 12.58 -5.27
C HIS A 143 2.72 11.19 -5.56
N ALA A 144 4.01 11.07 -5.89
CA ALA A 144 4.66 9.78 -6.08
C ALA A 144 4.67 8.93 -4.79
N ILE A 145 4.98 9.53 -3.64
CA ILE A 145 4.90 8.86 -2.34
C ILE A 145 3.46 8.40 -2.06
N HIS A 146 2.47 9.24 -2.34
CA HIS A 146 1.05 8.90 -2.13
C HIS A 146 0.55 7.78 -3.04
N ALA A 147 1.02 7.75 -4.29
CA ALA A 147 0.70 6.70 -5.24
C ALA A 147 1.33 5.36 -4.80
N TRP A 148 2.59 5.40 -4.36
CA TRP A 148 3.28 4.23 -3.82
C TRP A 148 2.57 3.68 -2.57
N ILE A 149 2.20 4.54 -1.62
CA ILE A 149 1.40 4.17 -0.44
C ILE A 149 0.05 3.56 -0.84
N GLY A 150 -0.63 4.13 -1.82
CA GLY A 150 -1.91 3.59 -2.30
C GLY A 150 -1.78 2.19 -2.89
N ALA A 151 -0.74 1.98 -3.69
CA ALA A 151 -0.45 0.66 -4.27
C ALA A 151 -0.13 -0.37 -3.18
N GLN A 152 0.66 0.00 -2.16
CA GLN A 152 0.97 -0.86 -1.02
C GLN A 152 -0.30 -1.34 -0.29
N LEU A 153 -1.24 -0.43 -0.03
CA LEU A 153 -2.51 -0.76 0.63
C LEU A 153 -3.33 -1.80 -0.17
N GLY A 154 -3.35 -1.67 -1.50
CA GLY A 154 -4.01 -2.65 -2.37
C GLY A 154 -3.28 -4.00 -2.43
N ASP A 155 -1.95 -3.97 -2.50
CA ASP A 155 -1.08 -5.14 -2.70
C ASP A 155 -0.99 -6.03 -1.46
N HIS A 156 -0.96 -5.43 -0.26
CA HIS A 156 -0.93 -6.16 1.00
C HIS A 156 -2.32 -6.54 1.53
N GLY A 157 -3.39 -5.96 0.97
CA GLY A 157 -4.78 -6.32 1.27
C GLY A 157 -5.06 -6.34 2.77
N ARG A 158 -5.53 -7.47 3.30
CA ARG A 158 -5.93 -7.63 4.71
C ARG A 158 -4.81 -7.40 5.73
N ASP A 159 -3.55 -7.48 5.32
CA ASP A 159 -2.38 -7.30 6.19
C ASP A 159 -1.86 -5.85 6.16
N ALA A 160 -2.57 -4.96 5.46
CA ALA A 160 -2.33 -3.52 5.46
C ALA A 160 -3.60 -2.72 5.78
N VAL A 161 -3.40 -1.58 6.46
CA VAL A 161 -4.48 -0.63 6.77
C VAL A 161 -4.01 0.79 6.52
N GLU A 162 -4.95 1.67 6.15
CA GLU A 162 -4.67 3.10 6.07
C GLU A 162 -4.55 3.67 7.49
N GLY A 163 -3.45 4.36 7.75
CA GLY A 163 -3.27 5.13 8.97
C GLY A 163 -4.05 6.43 8.89
N HIS A 164 -4.55 6.86 10.04
CA HIS A 164 -5.15 8.19 10.19
C HIS A 164 -4.34 8.96 11.22
N SER A 165 -3.69 10.05 10.80
CA SER A 165 -3.29 11.08 11.74
C SER A 165 -4.57 11.61 12.38
N ALA A 166 -4.72 11.40 13.70
CA ALA A 166 -5.54 12.29 14.47
C ALA A 166 -4.89 13.68 14.31
N HIS A 167 -5.52 14.56 13.53
CA HIS A 167 -5.22 15.98 13.62
C HIS A 167 -5.53 16.40 15.06
N HIS A 168 -4.54 16.31 15.94
CA HIS A 168 -4.55 16.98 17.23
C HIS A 168 -4.49 18.48 16.92
N HIS A 169 -5.66 19.05 16.62
CA HIS A 169 -5.89 20.47 16.67
C HIS A 169 -5.87 20.84 18.16
N SER A 170 -4.66 21.00 18.71
CA SER A 170 -4.50 21.62 20.01
C SER A 170 -4.77 23.10 19.79
N MET A 171 -6.02 23.51 20.04
CA MET A 171 -6.31 24.92 20.26
C MET A 171 -5.50 25.37 21.47
N ARG A 172 -4.61 26.34 21.26
CA ARG A 172 -4.12 27.25 22.29
C ARG A 172 -4.36 28.66 21.80
#